data_AF-A0A9P9SDQ3-F1
#
_entry.id   AF-A0A9P9SDQ3-F1
#
_cell.length_a   1.000
_cell.length_b   1.000
_cell.length_c   1.000
_cell.angle_alpha   90.00
_cell.angle_beta   90.00
_cell.angle_gamma   90.00
#
_symmetry.space_group_name_H-M   'P 1'
#
loop_
_entity.id
_entity.type
_entity.pdbx_description
1 polymer ?
#
loop_
_entity_poly.entity_id
_entity_poly.type
_entity_poly.pdbx_seq_one_letter_code
_entity_poly.pdbx_strand_id
1 'polypeptide(L)'
;MDDPKGGPLPPTRPPLEKLAQKNPKATDHLSITIGPAMIVLFDVVIPIIIYYSWYNTRVRQRNRECRRENQPLQTCPIPKIEYDEEILGYAVISFGFGELYILVVRVARLLRYRDLCAPLLSRSKWELDATSWVYGVSMICALIPFVVGSTLEIPELYLYSPGFLMAFLGCVMLLSILPIPLPIGINSHARGSPMRPFIYYAAEDFIAVDGLQDREFRVRYNARYDNSKAFRRMFTYLTWWWIAGVIVYLGCLSAVIWKLHFHYAFGLSLGVLFAYLTVWALVSYYFVMWSMHREKTAWERGTPT
;
A
#
# COMPACT_ATOMS: atom_id res chain seq x y z
N MET A 1 -16.38 -53.08 -38.31
CA MET A 1 -15.42 -52.02 -38.72
C MET A 1 -15.90 -50.77 -38.01
N ASP A 2 -15.44 -50.62 -36.77
CA ASP A 2 -15.83 -49.52 -35.90
C ASP A 2 -14.98 -48.29 -36.23
N ASP A 3 -15.66 -47.22 -36.57
CA ASP A 3 -15.11 -45.91 -36.92
C ASP A 3 -14.48 -45.29 -35.65
N PRO A 4 -13.16 -45.02 -35.62
CA PRO A 4 -12.52 -44.48 -34.44
C PRO A 4 -12.92 -43.00 -34.31
N LYS A 5 -13.80 -42.71 -33.35
CA LYS A 5 -14.15 -41.37 -32.90
C LYS A 5 -12.88 -40.51 -32.80
N GLY A 6 -12.72 -39.58 -33.74
CA GLY A 6 -11.65 -38.61 -33.73
C GLY A 6 -11.65 -37.86 -32.40
N GLY A 7 -10.54 -37.98 -31.66
CA GLY A 7 -10.33 -37.18 -30.45
C GLY A 7 -10.37 -35.69 -30.78
N PRO A 8 -10.69 -34.82 -29.79
CA PRO A 8 -10.68 -33.38 -29.99
C PRO A 8 -9.34 -32.92 -30.57
N LEU A 9 -9.38 -32.19 -31.67
CA LEU A 9 -8.19 -31.57 -32.26
C LEU A 9 -7.47 -30.74 -31.19
N PRO A 10 -6.13 -30.84 -31.07
CA PRO A 10 -5.38 -30.02 -30.13
C PRO A 10 -5.65 -28.54 -30.44
N PRO A 11 -5.74 -27.67 -29.42
CA PRO A 11 -5.97 -26.26 -29.63
C PRO A 11 -4.91 -25.71 -30.59
N THR A 12 -5.35 -24.99 -31.62
CA THR A 12 -4.50 -24.44 -32.70
C THR A 12 -3.46 -23.43 -32.21
N ARG A 13 -3.51 -23.03 -30.93
CA ARG A 13 -2.51 -22.19 -30.27
C ARG A 13 -2.19 -22.75 -28.88
N PRO A 14 -0.92 -22.71 -28.44
CA PRO A 14 -0.58 -23.07 -27.07
C PRO A 14 -1.35 -22.17 -26.09
N PRO A 15 -1.79 -22.72 -24.94
CA PRO A 15 -2.47 -21.94 -23.91
C PRO A 15 -1.56 -20.82 -23.41
N LEU A 16 -2.15 -19.66 -23.13
CA LEU A 16 -1.41 -18.52 -22.60
C LEU A 16 -0.70 -18.95 -21.30
N GLU A 17 0.62 -18.78 -21.25
CA GLU A 17 1.41 -19.23 -20.11
C GLU A 17 0.94 -18.52 -18.82
N LYS A 18 0.65 -19.30 -17.78
CA LYS A 18 0.31 -18.75 -16.47
C LYS A 18 1.54 -18.07 -15.88
N LEU A 19 1.39 -16.80 -15.49
CA LEU A 19 2.46 -16.01 -14.88
C LEU A 19 2.89 -16.61 -13.54
N ALA A 20 1.95 -16.75 -12.61
CA ALA A 20 2.17 -17.43 -11.34
C ALA A 20 1.90 -18.93 -11.50
N GLN A 21 2.94 -19.73 -11.31
CA GLN A 21 2.88 -21.19 -11.48
C GLN A 21 2.91 -21.91 -10.13
N LYS A 22 3.47 -21.27 -9.09
CA LYS A 22 3.42 -21.80 -7.72
C LYS A 22 2.14 -21.33 -7.02
N ASN A 23 1.48 -22.24 -6.33
CA ASN A 23 0.37 -21.96 -5.41
C ASN A 23 0.82 -22.28 -3.97
N PRO A 24 1.59 -21.39 -3.32
CA PRO A 24 1.96 -21.59 -1.92
C PRO A 24 0.70 -21.64 -1.04
N LYS A 25 0.60 -22.60 -0.11
CA LYS A 25 -0.55 -22.65 0.81
C LYS A 25 -0.46 -21.50 1.79
N ALA A 26 -1.60 -20.90 2.14
CA ALA A 26 -1.68 -19.79 3.10
C ALA A 26 -1.11 -20.15 4.49
N THR A 27 -1.08 -21.44 4.83
CA THR A 27 -0.52 -22.01 6.07
C THR A 27 0.99 -22.07 6.11
N ASP A 28 1.66 -22.09 4.94
CA ASP A 28 3.12 -22.26 4.88
C ASP A 28 3.86 -20.97 5.26
N HIS A 29 3.16 -19.81 5.23
CA HIS A 29 3.75 -18.50 5.54
C HIS A 29 2.79 -17.59 6.30
N LEU A 30 2.58 -17.93 7.57
CA LEU A 30 1.71 -17.25 8.53
C LEU A 30 1.98 -15.73 8.63
N SER A 31 3.24 -15.30 8.53
CA SER A 31 3.65 -13.89 8.73
C SER A 31 3.08 -12.93 7.68
N ILE A 32 2.83 -13.40 6.45
CA ILE A 32 2.27 -12.57 5.36
C ILE A 32 0.75 -12.57 5.42
N THR A 33 0.16 -13.74 5.67
CA THR A 33 -1.30 -13.87 5.82
C THR A 33 -1.82 -13.05 7.02
N ILE A 34 -1.02 -12.95 8.08
CA ILE A 34 -1.33 -12.14 9.27
C ILE A 34 -1.01 -10.66 9.07
N GLY A 35 -0.16 -10.31 8.09
CA GLY A 35 0.30 -8.94 7.83
C GLY A 35 -0.83 -7.90 7.79
N PRO A 36 -1.84 -8.03 6.91
CA PRO A 36 -2.95 -7.08 6.84
C PRO A 36 -3.73 -6.93 8.15
N ALA A 37 -3.90 -8.01 8.91
CA ALA A 37 -4.56 -7.96 10.21
C ALA A 37 -3.72 -7.22 11.26
N MET A 38 -2.40 -7.38 11.22
CA MET A 38 -1.47 -6.64 12.08
C MET A 38 -1.48 -5.14 11.77
N ILE A 39 -1.51 -4.74 10.50
CA ILE A 39 -1.65 -3.33 10.11
C ILE A 39 -2.92 -2.75 10.73
N VAL A 40 -4.08 -3.39 10.50
CA VAL A 40 -5.35 -2.87 11.04
C VAL A 40 -5.31 -2.80 12.58
N LEU A 41 -4.71 -3.79 13.23
CA LEU A 41 -4.57 -3.79 14.68
C LEU A 41 -3.69 -2.64 15.19
N PHE A 42 -2.50 -2.46 14.64
CA PHE A 42 -1.50 -1.49 15.13
C PHE A 42 -1.68 -0.07 14.60
N ASP A 43 -2.27 0.10 13.42
CA ASP A 43 -2.39 1.41 12.77
C ASP A 43 -3.77 2.03 12.96
N VAL A 44 -4.79 1.22 13.30
CA VAL A 44 -6.16 1.69 13.54
C VAL A 44 -6.61 1.40 14.95
N VAL A 45 -6.66 0.13 15.35
CA VAL A 45 -7.32 -0.28 16.59
C VAL A 45 -6.56 0.24 17.82
N ILE A 46 -5.25 0.02 17.90
CA ILE A 46 -4.43 0.42 19.05
C ILE A 46 -4.37 1.95 19.20
N PRO A 47 -4.08 2.76 18.16
CA PRO A 47 -4.03 4.22 18.27
C PRO A 47 -5.37 4.82 18.70
N ILE A 48 -6.49 4.30 18.16
CA ILE A 48 -7.84 4.71 18.56
C ILE A 48 -8.07 4.38 20.03
N ILE A 49 -7.73 3.17 20.50
CA ILE A 49 -7.89 2.80 21.91
C ILE A 49 -7.07 3.72 22.81
N ILE A 50 -5.79 3.96 22.48
CA ILE A 50 -4.89 4.84 23.24
C ILE A 50 -5.50 6.24 23.36
N TYR A 51 -5.86 6.84 22.22
CA TYR A 51 -6.40 8.20 22.18
C TYR A 51 -7.74 8.33 22.91
N TYR A 52 -8.73 7.49 22.58
CA TYR A 52 -10.08 7.61 23.13
C TYR A 52 -10.18 7.18 24.59
N SER A 53 -9.33 6.25 25.06
CA SER A 53 -9.25 5.90 26.48
C SER A 53 -8.78 7.08 27.31
N TRP A 54 -7.72 7.76 26.85
CA TRP A 54 -7.20 8.96 27.50
C TRP A 54 -8.21 10.12 27.44
N TYR A 55 -8.73 10.42 26.25
CA TYR A 55 -9.68 11.53 26.05
C TYR A 55 -10.94 11.37 26.89
N ASN A 56 -11.53 10.17 26.93
CA ASN A 56 -12.71 9.91 27.76
C ASN A 56 -12.40 10.05 29.26
N THR A 57 -11.21 9.64 29.69
CA THR A 57 -10.78 9.80 31.09
C THR A 57 -10.65 11.29 31.43
N ARG A 58 -10.08 12.09 30.54
CA ARG A 58 -9.90 13.53 30.75
C ARG A 58 -11.22 14.29 30.75
N VAL A 59 -12.13 13.98 29.83
CA VAL A 59 -13.49 14.53 29.81
C VAL A 59 -14.24 14.17 31.09
N ARG A 60 -14.10 12.94 31.59
CA ARG A 60 -14.70 12.51 32.87
C ARG A 60 -14.12 13.26 34.07
N GLN A 61 -12.80 13.46 34.12
CA GLN A 61 -12.14 14.23 35.17
C GLN A 61 -12.62 15.67 35.18
N ARG A 62 -12.57 16.36 34.03
CA ARG A 62 -13.09 17.71 33.87
C ARG A 62 -14.54 17.81 34.35
N ASN A 63 -15.41 16.92 33.87
CA ASN A 63 -16.82 16.92 34.25
C ASN A 63 -17.05 16.64 35.75
N ARG A 64 -16.10 15.99 36.46
CA ARG A 64 -16.15 15.81 37.92
C ARG A 64 -15.73 17.08 38.65
N GLU A 65 -14.69 17.76 38.16
CA GLU A 65 -14.19 19.02 38.73
C GLU A 65 -15.23 20.15 38.58
N CYS A 66 -15.80 20.35 37.38
CA CYS A 66 -16.85 21.36 37.19
C CYS A 66 -18.08 21.10 38.09
N ARG A 67 -18.42 19.82 38.31
CA ARG A 67 -19.52 19.44 39.22
C ARG A 67 -19.19 19.69 40.69
N ARG A 68 -17.93 19.55 41.11
CA ARG A 68 -17.50 19.91 42.47
C ARG A 68 -17.64 21.41 42.73
N GLU A 69 -17.42 22.22 41.71
CA GLU A 69 -17.57 23.68 41.79
C GLU A 69 -19.01 24.17 41.52
N ASN A 70 -19.99 23.25 41.43
CA ASN A 70 -21.40 23.56 41.12
C ASN A 70 -21.60 24.35 39.82
N GLN A 71 -20.70 24.22 38.85
CA GLN A 71 -20.79 24.91 37.57
C GLN A 71 -21.49 24.05 36.51
N PRO A 72 -22.27 24.66 35.59
CA PRO A 72 -22.87 23.95 34.48
C PRO A 72 -21.78 23.35 33.56
N LEU A 73 -21.97 22.10 33.12
CA LEU A 73 -21.04 21.40 32.23
C LEU A 73 -20.79 22.13 30.90
N GLN A 74 -21.75 22.93 30.42
CA GLN A 74 -21.61 23.72 29.19
C GLN A 74 -20.72 24.95 29.37
N THR A 75 -20.72 25.55 30.56
CA THR A 75 -19.99 26.80 30.85
C THR A 75 -18.79 26.56 31.77
N CYS A 76 -18.22 25.35 31.73
CA CYS A 76 -17.09 25.04 32.59
C CYS A 76 -15.84 25.83 32.12
N PRO A 77 -15.16 26.55 33.02
CA PRO A 77 -13.98 27.36 32.72
C PRO A 77 -12.74 26.51 32.45
N ILE A 78 -12.76 25.23 32.83
CA ILE A 78 -11.67 24.29 32.58
C ILE A 78 -11.65 23.95 31.08
N PRO A 79 -10.55 24.28 30.35
CA PRO A 79 -10.49 24.07 28.92
C PRO A 79 -10.59 22.58 28.56
N LYS A 80 -11.22 22.30 27.42
CA LYS A 80 -11.29 20.94 26.87
C LYS A 80 -9.99 20.64 26.13
N ILE A 81 -9.07 19.94 26.80
CA ILE A 81 -7.82 19.50 26.18
C ILE A 81 -8.14 18.33 25.25
N GLU A 82 -7.83 18.47 23.96
CA GLU A 82 -8.15 17.47 22.93
C GLU A 82 -6.92 16.67 22.46
N TYR A 83 -5.72 17.17 22.71
CA TYR A 83 -4.44 16.58 22.32
C TYR A 83 -3.39 16.87 23.38
N ASP A 84 -2.37 16.02 23.44
CA ASP A 84 -1.23 16.06 24.36
C ASP A 84 -0.05 15.38 23.68
N GLU A 85 1.16 15.95 23.80
CA GLU A 85 2.38 15.44 23.17
C GLU A 85 2.61 13.95 23.44
N GLU A 86 2.45 13.48 24.68
CA GLU A 86 2.77 12.11 25.07
C GLU A 86 1.81 11.10 24.41
N ILE A 87 0.52 11.42 24.40
CA ILE A 87 -0.52 10.55 23.84
C ILE A 87 -0.43 10.49 22.32
N LEU A 88 -0.17 11.63 21.67
CA LEU A 88 0.08 11.67 20.23
C LEU A 88 1.34 10.87 19.88
N GLY A 89 2.39 10.96 20.70
CA GLY A 89 3.62 10.18 20.55
C GLY A 89 3.38 8.66 20.68
N TYR A 90 2.63 8.21 21.67
CA TYR A 90 2.30 6.77 21.84
C TYR A 90 1.47 6.22 20.68
N ALA A 91 0.55 7.03 20.14
CA ALA A 91 -0.20 6.66 18.95
C ALA A 91 0.72 6.52 17.72
N VAL A 92 1.70 7.42 17.54
CA VAL A 92 2.68 7.35 16.44
C VAL A 92 3.58 6.13 16.54
N ILE A 93 4.06 5.79 17.75
CA ILE A 93 4.89 4.59 17.96
C ILE A 93 4.10 3.33 17.56
N SER A 94 2.81 3.28 17.89
CA SER A 94 1.93 2.16 17.54
C SER A 94 1.75 2.05 16.02
N PHE A 95 1.44 3.17 15.36
CA PHE A 95 1.31 3.25 13.90
C PHE A 95 2.61 2.87 13.18
N GLY A 96 3.75 3.37 13.66
CA GLY A 96 5.06 3.05 13.08
C GLY A 96 5.45 1.58 13.23
N PHE A 97 4.96 0.89 14.28
CA PHE A 97 5.29 -0.51 14.53
C PHE A 97 4.70 -1.46 13.49
N GLY A 98 3.44 -1.27 13.08
CA GLY A 98 2.78 -2.11 12.07
C GLY A 98 3.51 -2.07 10.74
N GLU A 99 3.79 -0.86 10.26
CA GLU A 99 4.50 -0.63 9.01
C GLU A 99 5.98 -1.09 9.06
N LEU A 100 6.67 -0.83 10.17
CA LEU A 100 8.05 -1.29 10.36
C LEU A 100 8.14 -2.82 10.42
N TYR A 101 7.18 -3.50 11.05
CA TYR A 101 7.12 -4.95 11.08
C TYR A 101 7.10 -5.54 9.66
N ILE A 102 6.27 -5.00 8.77
CA ILE A 102 6.19 -5.47 7.38
C ILE A 102 7.49 -5.22 6.63
N LEU A 103 8.08 -4.04 6.78
CA LEU A 103 9.36 -3.72 6.16
C LEU A 103 10.45 -4.69 6.65
N VAL A 104 10.53 -4.95 7.96
CA VAL A 104 11.51 -5.87 8.54
C VAL A 104 11.29 -7.30 8.04
N VAL A 105 10.04 -7.77 7.99
CA VAL A 105 9.72 -9.11 7.46
C VAL A 105 10.12 -9.22 5.98
N ARG A 106 9.82 -8.20 5.18
CA ARG A 106 10.17 -8.14 3.75
C ARG A 106 11.68 -8.14 3.54
N VAL A 107 12.41 -7.28 4.27
CA VAL A 107 13.88 -7.19 4.21
C VAL A 107 14.53 -8.49 4.70
N ALA A 108 14.09 -9.05 5.83
CA ALA A 108 14.62 -10.29 6.37
C ALA A 108 14.42 -11.47 5.40
N ARG A 109 13.27 -11.52 4.71
CA ARG A 109 13.01 -12.53 3.67
C ARG A 109 13.92 -12.34 2.46
N LEU A 110 14.07 -11.11 1.95
CA LEU A 110 14.98 -10.81 0.83
C LEU A 110 16.43 -11.22 1.17
N LEU A 111 16.87 -11.00 2.40
CA LEU A 111 18.20 -11.40 2.87
C LEU A 111 18.34 -12.93 3.01
N ARG A 112 17.28 -13.63 3.44
CA ARG A 112 17.30 -15.09 3.68
C ARG A 112 17.10 -15.93 2.41
N TYR A 113 16.25 -15.48 1.49
CA TYR A 113 15.86 -16.20 0.26
C TYR A 113 16.29 -15.45 -1.01
N ARG A 114 17.51 -14.92 -1.00
CA ARG A 114 18.07 -14.11 -2.10
C ARG A 114 18.01 -14.83 -3.44
N ASP A 115 18.41 -16.09 -3.52
CA ASP A 115 18.53 -16.81 -4.80
C ASP A 115 17.16 -17.02 -5.49
N LEU A 116 16.08 -16.97 -4.72
CA LEU A 116 14.71 -17.14 -5.21
C LEU A 116 14.02 -15.80 -5.47
N CYS A 117 14.21 -14.79 -4.60
CA CYS A 117 13.41 -13.57 -4.60
C CYS A 117 14.16 -12.30 -5.07
N ALA A 118 15.49 -12.32 -5.21
CA ALA A 118 16.25 -11.10 -5.51
C ALA A 118 16.01 -10.57 -6.94
N PRO A 119 16.19 -9.24 -7.16
CA PRO A 119 16.07 -8.65 -8.47
C PRO A 119 17.02 -9.27 -9.49
N LEU A 120 16.56 -9.39 -10.75
CA LEU A 120 17.29 -10.08 -11.81
C LEU A 120 18.71 -9.51 -12.03
N LEU A 121 18.92 -8.21 -11.81
CA LEU A 121 20.20 -7.53 -11.99
C LEU A 121 21.00 -7.32 -10.69
N SER A 122 20.50 -7.75 -9.53
CA SER A 122 21.15 -7.44 -8.25
C SER A 122 22.49 -8.16 -8.10
N ARG A 123 23.56 -7.40 -7.84
CA ARG A 123 24.93 -7.91 -7.66
C ARG A 123 25.35 -7.99 -6.18
N SER A 124 24.70 -7.26 -5.27
CA SER A 124 25.08 -7.16 -3.84
C SER A 124 23.95 -7.51 -2.87
N LYS A 125 24.28 -7.95 -1.64
CA LYS A 125 23.30 -8.26 -0.57
C LYS A 125 22.60 -7.01 0.01
N TRP A 126 23.10 -5.83 -0.33
CA TRP A 126 22.62 -4.54 0.15
C TRP A 126 21.72 -3.80 -0.86
N GLU A 127 21.54 -4.35 -2.06
CA GLU A 127 20.63 -3.81 -3.06
C GLU A 127 19.21 -4.28 -2.75
N LEU A 128 18.51 -3.51 -1.90
CA LEU A 128 17.09 -3.69 -1.62
C LEU A 128 16.24 -3.45 -2.87
N ASP A 129 15.10 -4.12 -2.97
CA ASP A 129 14.11 -3.92 -4.04
C ASP A 129 13.59 -2.47 -4.03
N ALA A 130 13.28 -1.93 -5.20
CA ALA A 130 12.87 -0.53 -5.37
C ALA A 130 11.64 -0.17 -4.53
N THR A 131 10.70 -1.10 -4.40
CA THR A 131 9.51 -0.94 -3.57
C THR A 131 9.83 -0.84 -2.09
N SER A 132 10.85 -1.55 -1.60
CA SER A 132 11.29 -1.46 -0.21
C SER A 132 11.95 -0.11 0.08
N TRP A 133 12.71 0.43 -0.89
CA TRP A 133 13.27 1.78 -0.81
C TRP A 133 12.20 2.86 -0.84
N VAL A 134 11.28 2.80 -1.81
CA VAL A 134 10.18 3.77 -1.92
C VAL A 134 9.33 3.76 -0.66
N TYR A 135 9.04 2.57 -0.12
CA TYR A 135 8.28 2.44 1.12
C TYR A 135 9.06 2.96 2.35
N GLY A 136 10.36 2.68 2.44
CA GLY A 136 11.21 3.22 3.51
C GLY A 136 11.30 4.75 3.49
N VAL A 137 11.46 5.35 2.30
CA VAL A 137 11.46 6.82 2.14
C VAL A 137 10.09 7.41 2.44
N SER A 138 9.01 6.76 1.99
CA SER A 138 7.64 7.24 2.26
C SER A 138 7.33 7.23 3.76
N MET A 139 7.84 6.24 4.51
CA MET A 139 7.75 6.19 5.97
C MET A 139 8.50 7.35 6.63
N ILE A 140 9.71 7.68 6.15
CA ILE A 140 10.45 8.84 6.66
C ILE A 140 9.69 10.14 6.36
N CYS A 141 9.12 10.29 5.16
CA CYS A 141 8.31 11.45 4.79
C CYS A 141 7.06 11.60 5.68
N ALA A 142 6.47 10.50 6.14
CA ALA A 142 5.34 10.51 7.07
C ALA A 142 5.76 10.76 8.52
N LEU A 143 6.92 10.24 8.93
CA LEU A 143 7.42 10.35 10.30
C LEU A 143 7.73 11.80 10.68
N ILE A 144 8.26 12.59 9.74
CA ILE A 144 8.58 14.01 9.98
C ILE A 144 7.36 14.80 10.47
N PRO A 145 6.23 14.89 9.73
CA PRO A 145 5.04 15.60 10.20
C PRO A 145 4.41 14.96 11.44
N PHE A 146 4.54 13.63 11.65
CA PHE A 146 4.07 13.00 12.87
C PHE A 146 4.82 13.50 14.11
N VAL A 147 6.15 13.50 14.07
CA VAL A 147 7.00 13.92 15.19
C VAL A 147 6.91 15.43 15.40
N VAL A 148 6.99 16.22 14.33
CA VAL A 148 6.89 17.69 14.42
C VAL A 148 5.49 18.10 14.88
N GLY A 149 4.44 17.46 14.35
CA GLY A 149 3.06 17.72 14.75
C GLY A 149 2.76 17.33 16.20
N SER A 150 3.35 16.24 16.71
CA SER A 150 3.18 15.86 18.11
C SER A 150 3.96 16.77 19.06
N THR A 151 5.23 17.06 18.76
CA THR A 151 6.12 17.85 19.64
C THR A 151 5.78 19.33 19.69
N LEU A 152 5.37 19.92 18.58
CA LEU A 152 4.90 21.31 18.53
C LEU A 152 3.40 21.45 18.80
N GLU A 153 2.72 20.35 19.10
CA GLU A 153 1.28 20.29 19.32
C GLU A 153 0.45 20.96 18.21
N ILE A 154 0.83 20.71 16.94
CA ILE A 154 0.15 21.23 15.75
C ILE A 154 -0.79 20.13 15.21
N PRO A 155 -2.08 20.13 15.58
CA PRO A 155 -3.00 19.02 15.30
C PRO A 155 -3.22 18.78 13.81
N GLU A 156 -3.28 19.85 13.01
CA GLU A 156 -3.50 19.74 11.57
C GLU A 156 -2.33 19.04 10.90
N LEU A 157 -1.10 19.42 11.25
CA LEU A 157 0.11 18.81 10.69
C LEU A 157 0.21 17.33 11.06
N TYR A 158 -0.14 16.99 12.31
CA TYR A 158 -0.20 15.60 12.76
C TYR A 158 -1.18 14.78 11.90
N LEU A 159 -2.39 15.27 11.68
CA LEU A 159 -3.43 14.57 10.90
C LEU A 159 -3.08 14.47 9.40
N TYR A 160 -2.29 15.38 8.86
CA TYR A 160 -1.81 15.30 7.47
C TYR A 160 -0.71 14.26 7.26
N SER A 161 -0.11 13.69 8.31
CA SER A 161 1.06 12.82 8.18
C SER A 161 0.87 11.61 7.24
N PRO A 162 -0.25 10.86 7.30
CA PRO A 162 -0.51 9.81 6.30
C PRO A 162 -0.76 10.38 4.89
N GLY A 163 -1.26 11.61 4.81
CA GLY A 163 -1.35 12.40 3.57
C GLY A 163 0.02 12.64 2.93
N PHE A 164 1.05 12.98 3.70
CA PHE A 164 2.42 13.16 3.18
C PHE A 164 2.98 11.88 2.58
N LEU A 165 2.73 10.72 3.22
CA LEU A 165 3.08 9.41 2.68
C LEU A 165 2.45 9.20 1.29
N MET A 166 1.13 9.37 1.22
CA MET A 166 0.37 9.16 -0.01
C MET A 166 0.72 10.18 -1.10
N ALA A 167 0.99 11.43 -0.72
CA ALA A 167 1.43 12.48 -1.64
C ALA A 167 2.81 12.15 -2.24
N PHE A 168 3.76 11.69 -1.42
CA PHE A 168 5.06 11.24 -1.91
C PHE A 168 4.91 10.08 -2.90
N LEU A 169 4.11 9.06 -2.56
CA LEU A 169 3.81 7.96 -3.48
C LEU A 169 3.12 8.47 -4.77
N GLY A 170 2.20 9.42 -4.66
CA GLY A 170 1.55 10.09 -5.79
C GLY A 170 2.55 10.77 -6.72
N CYS A 171 3.51 11.50 -6.17
CA CYS A 171 4.59 12.13 -6.93
C CYS A 171 5.46 11.08 -7.65
N VAL A 172 5.86 10.01 -6.96
CA VAL A 172 6.62 8.91 -7.58
C VAL A 172 5.81 8.24 -8.70
N MET A 173 4.51 8.03 -8.51
CA MET A 173 3.62 7.49 -9.55
C MET A 173 3.52 8.42 -10.76
N LEU A 174 3.38 9.74 -10.55
CA LEU A 174 3.37 10.71 -11.64
C LEU A 174 4.68 10.73 -12.42
N LEU A 175 5.82 10.72 -11.70
CA LEU A 175 7.13 10.63 -12.32
C LEU A 175 7.28 9.34 -13.12
N SER A 176 6.76 8.21 -12.63
CA SER A 176 6.83 6.89 -13.30
C SER A 176 6.13 6.82 -14.67
N ILE A 177 5.21 7.75 -14.94
CA ILE A 177 4.51 7.83 -16.23
C ILE A 177 5.34 8.60 -17.25
N LEU A 178 6.20 9.50 -16.80
CA LEU A 178 7.08 10.25 -17.68
C LEU A 178 8.14 9.29 -18.24
N PRO A 179 8.42 9.33 -19.57
CA PRO A 179 9.41 8.46 -20.21
C PRO A 179 10.84 8.93 -19.91
N ILE A 180 11.18 9.06 -18.62
CA ILE A 180 12.50 9.47 -18.16
C ILE A 180 13.39 8.21 -18.16
N PRO A 181 14.56 8.24 -18.81
CA PRO A 181 15.49 7.14 -18.77
C PRO A 181 16.02 6.98 -17.35
N LEU A 182 15.99 5.76 -16.84
CA LEU A 182 16.40 5.50 -15.46
C LEU A 182 17.91 5.75 -15.28
N PRO A 183 18.33 6.67 -14.39
CA PRO A 183 19.74 6.99 -14.18
C PRO A 183 20.50 5.84 -13.51
N ILE A 184 19.78 4.93 -12.84
CA ILE A 184 20.28 3.77 -12.10
C ILE A 184 19.41 2.56 -12.51
N GLY A 185 19.97 1.34 -12.49
CA GLY A 185 19.16 0.13 -12.71
C GLY A 185 18.17 -0.07 -11.55
N ILE A 186 16.88 -0.24 -11.86
CA ILE A 186 15.82 -0.47 -10.87
C ILE A 186 15.31 -1.89 -11.05
N ASN A 187 15.38 -2.70 -10.00
CA ASN A 187 14.93 -4.09 -9.97
C ASN A 187 15.52 -4.93 -11.12
N SER A 188 14.66 -5.45 -12.00
CA SER A 188 14.99 -6.26 -13.16
C SER A 188 15.33 -5.45 -14.42
N HIS A 189 15.39 -4.11 -14.32
CA HIS A 189 15.60 -3.20 -15.44
C HIS A 189 17.01 -2.62 -15.48
N ALA A 190 17.62 -2.70 -16.67
CA ALA A 190 18.91 -2.11 -16.94
C ALA A 190 18.86 -0.58 -16.93
N ARG A 191 19.97 0.03 -16.50
CA ARG A 191 20.21 1.47 -16.53
C ARG A 191 19.97 2.03 -17.94
N GLY A 192 19.31 3.19 -18.05
CA GLY A 192 19.03 3.86 -19.32
C GLY A 192 17.80 3.36 -20.06
N SER A 193 17.10 2.32 -19.56
CA SER A 193 15.80 1.93 -20.09
C SER A 193 14.70 2.92 -19.67
N PRO A 194 13.63 3.09 -20.48
CA PRO A 194 12.51 3.93 -20.10
C PRO A 194 11.84 3.37 -18.85
N MET A 195 11.56 4.25 -17.89
CA MET A 195 10.88 3.88 -16.66
C MET A 195 9.50 3.27 -16.95
N ARG A 196 9.18 2.17 -16.26
CA ARG A 196 7.85 1.54 -16.33
C ARG A 196 6.91 2.20 -15.31
N PRO A 197 5.59 2.07 -15.48
CA PRO A 197 4.64 2.61 -14.51
C PRO A 197 4.87 2.04 -13.11
N PHE A 198 4.73 2.85 -12.07
CA PHE A 198 5.03 2.45 -10.68
C PHE A 198 4.33 1.16 -10.25
N ILE A 199 3.06 1.00 -10.63
CA ILE A 199 2.28 -0.19 -10.26
C ILE A 199 2.86 -1.48 -10.88
N TYR A 200 3.59 -1.39 -12.00
CA TYR A 200 4.30 -2.54 -12.56
C TYR A 200 5.38 -3.05 -11.59
N TYR A 201 6.21 -2.14 -11.05
CA TYR A 201 7.26 -2.48 -10.09
C TYR A 201 6.66 -2.95 -8.76
N ALA A 202 5.60 -2.28 -8.29
CA ALA A 202 4.85 -2.72 -7.11
C ALA A 202 4.36 -4.16 -7.27
N ALA A 203 3.67 -4.47 -8.37
CA ALA A 203 3.15 -5.81 -8.62
C ALA A 203 4.26 -6.86 -8.82
N GLU A 204 5.36 -6.53 -9.49
CA GLU A 204 6.53 -7.43 -9.62
C GLU A 204 7.03 -7.85 -8.23
N ASP A 205 7.23 -6.90 -7.34
CA ASP A 205 7.83 -7.13 -6.03
C ASP A 205 6.85 -7.78 -5.05
N PHE A 206 5.59 -7.34 -5.01
CA PHE A 206 4.54 -8.00 -4.22
C PHE A 206 4.36 -9.46 -4.65
N ILE A 207 4.32 -9.76 -5.96
CA ILE A 207 4.09 -11.14 -6.42
C ILE A 207 5.34 -12.01 -6.27
N ALA A 208 6.53 -11.47 -6.50
CA ALA A 208 7.78 -12.22 -6.33
C ALA A 208 8.09 -12.48 -4.85
N VAL A 209 7.98 -11.47 -4.00
CA VAL A 209 8.38 -11.55 -2.58
C VAL A 209 7.26 -12.12 -1.71
N ASP A 210 6.05 -11.60 -1.87
CA ASP A 210 4.91 -11.99 -1.02
C ASP A 210 4.13 -13.18 -1.61
N GLY A 211 4.07 -13.28 -2.95
CA GLY A 211 3.49 -14.41 -3.68
C GLY A 211 4.41 -15.62 -3.88
N LEU A 212 5.64 -15.58 -3.33
CA LEU A 212 6.65 -16.66 -3.39
C LEU A 212 6.91 -17.17 -4.81
N GLN A 213 6.88 -16.27 -5.78
CA GLN A 213 7.25 -16.60 -7.14
C GLN A 213 8.74 -16.32 -7.34
N ASP A 214 9.45 -17.29 -7.90
CA ASP A 214 10.90 -17.21 -8.07
C ASP A 214 11.30 -16.17 -9.14
N ARG A 215 12.61 -15.95 -9.26
CA ARG A 215 13.26 -15.19 -10.33
C ARG A 215 12.73 -15.51 -11.75
N GLU A 216 12.31 -16.75 -12.02
CA GLU A 216 11.68 -17.12 -13.30
C GLU A 216 10.36 -16.40 -13.57
N PHE A 217 9.57 -16.11 -12.54
CA PHE A 217 8.37 -15.30 -12.67
C PHE A 217 8.71 -13.89 -13.15
N ARG A 218 9.76 -13.27 -12.60
CA ARG A 218 10.21 -11.94 -13.04
C ARG A 218 10.60 -11.95 -14.52
N VAL A 219 11.25 -13.01 -15.01
CA VAL A 219 11.58 -13.18 -16.44
C VAL A 219 10.31 -13.26 -17.29
N ARG A 220 9.35 -14.14 -16.94
CA ARG A 220 8.09 -14.29 -17.68
C ARG A 220 7.24 -13.04 -17.65
N TYR A 221 7.19 -12.37 -16.50
CA TYR A 221 6.44 -11.13 -16.29
C TYR A 221 7.02 -9.99 -17.14
N ASN A 222 8.34 -9.86 -17.17
CA ASN A 222 9.03 -8.88 -17.99
C ASN A 222 8.84 -9.16 -19.49
N ALA A 223 9.04 -10.40 -19.93
CA ALA A 223 8.83 -10.81 -21.32
C ALA A 223 7.39 -10.56 -21.79
N ARG A 224 6.39 -10.82 -20.93
CA ARG A 224 4.98 -10.54 -21.25
C ARG A 224 4.72 -9.04 -21.40
N TYR A 225 5.31 -8.22 -20.54
CA TYR A 225 5.18 -6.76 -20.64
C TYR A 225 5.73 -6.23 -21.96
N ASP A 226 6.88 -6.72 -22.40
CA ASP A 226 7.46 -6.27 -23.68
C ASP A 226 6.64 -6.76 -24.88
N ASN A 227 6.12 -7.98 -24.83
CA ASN A 227 5.38 -8.60 -25.93
C ASN A 227 3.90 -8.17 -26.04
N SER A 228 3.22 -7.87 -24.93
CA SER A 228 1.78 -7.55 -24.93
C SER A 228 1.50 -6.07 -24.76
N LYS A 229 0.93 -5.43 -25.79
CA LYS A 229 0.44 -4.03 -25.71
C LYS A 229 -0.74 -3.87 -24.75
N ALA A 230 -1.59 -4.90 -24.62
CA ALA A 230 -2.72 -4.89 -23.71
C ALA A 230 -2.24 -4.91 -22.25
N PHE A 231 -1.24 -5.74 -21.94
CA PHE A 231 -0.65 -5.84 -20.61
C PHE A 231 0.02 -4.53 -20.18
N ARG A 232 0.75 -3.85 -21.08
CA ARG A 232 1.32 -2.52 -20.82
C ARG A 232 0.25 -1.48 -20.51
N ARG A 233 -0.78 -1.39 -21.36
CA ARG A 233 -1.90 -0.44 -21.17
C ARG A 233 -2.60 -0.66 -19.84
N MET A 234 -2.77 -1.91 -19.40
CA MET A 234 -3.35 -2.24 -18.10
C MET A 234 -2.59 -1.57 -16.95
N PHE A 235 -1.25 -1.66 -16.90
CA PHE A 235 -0.46 -1.02 -15.84
C PHE A 235 -0.46 0.50 -15.92
N THR A 236 -0.53 1.08 -17.12
CA THR A 236 -0.69 2.53 -17.28
C THR A 236 -2.03 3.00 -16.71
N TYR A 237 -3.14 2.32 -17.05
CA TYR A 237 -4.46 2.65 -16.51
C TYR A 237 -4.52 2.46 -14.99
N LEU A 238 -3.88 1.41 -14.49
CA LEU A 238 -3.84 1.15 -13.06
C LEU A 238 -3.05 2.23 -12.32
N THR A 239 -1.91 2.68 -12.86
CA THR A 239 -1.15 3.80 -12.28
C THR A 239 -1.98 5.09 -12.27
N TRP A 240 -2.70 5.41 -13.35
CA TRP A 240 -3.61 6.56 -13.36
C TRP A 240 -4.76 6.44 -12.35
N TRP A 241 -5.33 5.24 -12.19
CA TRP A 241 -6.35 4.95 -11.19
C TRP A 241 -5.87 5.21 -9.76
N TRP A 242 -4.64 4.79 -9.44
CA TRP A 242 -4.03 5.04 -8.13
C TRP A 242 -3.64 6.51 -7.93
N ILE A 243 -3.17 7.22 -8.97
CA ILE A 243 -2.94 8.68 -8.90
C ILE A 243 -4.25 9.42 -8.60
N ALA A 244 -5.33 9.09 -9.33
CA ALA A 244 -6.65 9.66 -9.06
C ALA A 244 -7.10 9.35 -7.63
N GLY A 245 -6.81 8.14 -7.15
CA GLY A 245 -7.03 7.73 -5.77
C GLY A 245 -6.33 8.60 -4.74
N VAL A 246 -5.04 8.87 -4.93
CA VAL A 246 -4.27 9.77 -4.05
C VAL A 246 -4.89 11.16 -4.01
N ILE A 247 -5.29 11.71 -5.16
CA ILE A 247 -5.90 13.04 -5.23
C ILE A 247 -7.23 13.07 -4.45
N VAL A 248 -8.08 12.06 -4.66
CA VAL A 248 -9.37 11.94 -3.94
C VAL A 248 -9.13 11.80 -2.44
N TYR A 249 -8.20 10.94 -2.03
CA TYR A 249 -7.84 10.75 -0.63
C TYR A 249 -7.36 12.04 0.03
N LEU A 250 -6.43 12.76 -0.61
CA LEU A 250 -5.92 14.04 -0.09
C LEU A 250 -7.04 15.10 0.02
N GLY A 251 -7.96 15.14 -0.94
CA GLY A 251 -9.14 16.00 -0.88
C GLY A 251 -10.07 15.66 0.29
N CYS A 252 -10.40 14.38 0.47
CA CYS A 252 -11.22 13.90 1.59
C CYS A 252 -10.55 14.15 2.94
N LEU A 253 -9.26 13.84 3.07
CA LEU A 253 -8.47 14.07 4.27
C LEU A 253 -8.46 15.56 4.64
N SER A 254 -8.23 16.43 3.65
CA SER A 254 -8.26 17.88 3.86
C SER A 254 -9.65 18.34 4.35
N ALA A 255 -10.73 17.84 3.74
CA ALA A 255 -12.08 18.19 4.16
C ALA A 255 -12.37 17.77 5.62
N VAL A 256 -11.87 16.61 6.05
CA VAL A 256 -11.99 16.14 7.44
C VAL A 256 -11.24 17.07 8.39
N ILE A 257 -9.98 17.39 8.08
CA ILE A 257 -9.11 18.20 8.94
C ILE A 257 -9.67 19.62 9.11
N TRP A 258 -10.16 20.24 8.04
CA TRP A 258 -10.63 21.63 8.06
C TRP A 258 -12.06 21.82 8.61
N LYS A 259 -12.87 20.75 8.73
CA LYS A 259 -14.29 20.86 9.11
C LYS A 259 -14.63 20.26 10.46
N LEU A 260 -13.77 19.42 11.03
CA LEU A 260 -14.06 18.69 12.25
C LEU A 260 -13.12 19.10 13.38
N HIS A 261 -13.61 19.00 14.61
CA HIS A 261 -12.77 19.06 15.81
C HIS A 261 -11.80 17.88 15.83
N PHE A 262 -10.65 18.09 16.47
CA PHE A 262 -9.53 17.15 16.45
C PHE A 262 -9.94 15.74 16.89
N HIS A 263 -10.75 15.63 17.94
CA HIS A 263 -11.15 14.31 18.46
C HIS A 263 -11.97 13.49 17.47
N TYR A 264 -12.76 14.12 16.59
CA TYR A 264 -13.44 13.42 15.49
C TYR A 264 -12.51 13.19 14.30
N ALA A 265 -11.69 14.20 13.97
CA ALA A 265 -10.77 14.14 12.85
C ALA A 265 -9.69 13.05 13.01
N PHE A 266 -9.24 12.78 14.24
CA PHE A 266 -8.26 11.74 14.55
C PHE A 266 -8.73 10.35 14.09
N GLY A 267 -9.89 9.90 14.56
CA GLY A 267 -10.42 8.59 14.17
C GLY A 267 -10.84 8.55 12.69
N LEU A 268 -11.45 9.63 12.18
CA LEU A 268 -11.96 9.65 10.83
C LEU A 268 -10.85 9.70 9.77
N SER A 269 -9.74 10.41 10.02
CA SER A 269 -8.60 10.47 9.09
C SER A 269 -7.97 9.08 8.84
N LEU A 270 -7.80 8.28 9.90
CA LEU A 270 -7.37 6.88 9.79
C LEU A 270 -8.41 6.04 9.06
N GLY A 271 -9.69 6.16 9.42
CA GLY A 271 -10.77 5.45 8.74
C GLY A 271 -10.84 5.73 7.24
N VAL A 272 -10.68 7.00 6.83
CA VAL A 272 -10.65 7.43 5.43
C VAL A 272 -9.46 6.81 4.69
N LEU A 273 -8.27 6.74 5.30
CA LEU A 273 -7.11 6.09 4.70
C LEU A 273 -7.38 4.62 4.39
N PHE A 274 -7.84 3.85 5.37
CA PHE A 274 -8.07 2.41 5.19
C PHE A 274 -9.26 2.13 4.27
N ALA A 275 -10.31 2.96 4.30
CA ALA A 275 -11.41 2.87 3.36
C ALA A 275 -10.93 3.11 1.92
N TYR A 276 -10.12 4.16 1.71
CA TYR A 276 -9.49 4.46 0.43
C TYR A 276 -8.65 3.26 -0.07
N LEU A 277 -7.70 2.79 0.75
CA LEU A 277 -6.82 1.67 0.37
C LEU A 277 -7.61 0.41 0.00
N THR A 278 -8.63 0.08 0.80
CA THR A 278 -9.47 -1.11 0.59
C THR A 278 -10.26 -1.00 -0.71
N VAL A 279 -10.96 0.12 -0.93
CA VAL A 279 -11.79 0.32 -2.12
C VAL A 279 -10.93 0.32 -3.39
N TRP A 280 -9.81 1.05 -3.39
CA TRP A 280 -8.93 1.12 -4.56
C TRP A 280 -8.25 -0.20 -4.87
N ALA A 281 -7.83 -0.95 -3.84
CA ALA A 281 -7.26 -2.28 -4.01
C ALA A 281 -8.28 -3.28 -4.57
N LEU A 282 -9.52 -3.28 -4.07
CA LEU A 282 -10.58 -4.17 -4.57
C LEU A 282 -10.94 -3.87 -6.03
N VAL A 283 -11.14 -2.60 -6.38
CA VAL A 283 -11.42 -2.21 -7.77
C VAL A 283 -10.26 -2.59 -8.68
N SER A 284 -9.02 -2.35 -8.24
CA SER A 284 -7.80 -2.75 -8.96
C SER A 284 -7.76 -4.26 -9.21
N TYR A 285 -8.08 -5.06 -8.19
CA TYR A 285 -8.11 -6.52 -8.28
C TYR A 285 -9.11 -7.00 -9.33
N TYR A 286 -10.36 -6.52 -9.26
CA TYR A 286 -11.39 -6.88 -10.25
C TYR A 286 -11.04 -6.40 -11.65
N PHE A 287 -10.47 -5.20 -11.79
CA PHE A 287 -10.03 -4.67 -13.08
C PHE A 287 -8.92 -5.53 -13.70
N VAL A 288 -7.92 -5.93 -12.92
CA VAL A 288 -6.85 -6.83 -13.39
C VAL A 288 -7.43 -8.18 -13.81
N MET A 289 -8.30 -8.77 -12.99
CA MET A 289 -8.95 -10.05 -13.31
C MET A 289 -9.73 -9.97 -14.62
N TRP A 290 -10.51 -8.89 -14.81
CA TRP A 290 -11.26 -8.65 -16.02
C TRP A 290 -10.35 -8.44 -17.25
N SER A 291 -9.31 -7.63 -17.12
CA SER A 291 -8.34 -7.35 -18.18
C SER A 291 -7.61 -8.62 -18.64
N MET A 292 -7.18 -9.45 -17.68
CA MET A 292 -6.52 -10.74 -17.93
C MET A 292 -7.46 -11.75 -18.59
N HIS A 293 -8.73 -11.80 -18.16
CA HIS A 293 -9.74 -12.65 -18.79
C HIS A 293 -9.99 -12.22 -20.24
N ARG A 294 -10.12 -10.91 -20.49
CA ARG A 294 -10.31 -10.36 -21.83
C ARG A 294 -9.13 -10.69 -22.76
N GLU A 295 -7.90 -10.56 -22.27
CA GLU A 295 -6.69 -10.91 -23.04
C GLU A 295 -6.67 -12.41 -23.37
N LYS A 296 -6.99 -13.28 -22.40
CA LYS A 296 -7.07 -14.72 -22.61
C LYS A 296 -8.11 -15.09 -23.68
N THR A 297 -9.32 -14.53 -23.59
CA THR A 297 -10.38 -14.79 -24.56
C THR A 297 -10.01 -14.27 -25.96
N ALA A 298 -9.34 -13.12 -26.05
CA ALA A 298 -8.88 -12.59 -27.34
C ALA A 298 -7.78 -13.48 -27.97
N TRP A 299 -6.88 -14.02 -27.15
CA TRP A 299 -5.87 -15.00 -27.57
C TRP A 299 -6.51 -16.28 -28.12
N GLU A 300 -7.51 -16.81 -27.41
CA GLU A 300 -8.26 -18.03 -27.80
C GLU A 300 -9.08 -17.82 -29.08
N ARG A 301 -9.63 -16.62 -29.29
CA ARG A 301 -10.45 -16.28 -30.48
C ARG A 301 -9.62 -15.89 -31.71
N GLY A 302 -8.30 -15.79 -31.59
CA GLY A 302 -7.45 -15.50 -32.73
C GLY A 302 -7.32 -14.03 -33.12
N THR A 303 -8.03 -13.13 -32.45
CA THR A 303 -8.04 -11.68 -32.72
C THR A 303 -6.80 -10.98 -32.18
N PRO A 304 -6.08 -10.18 -32.98
CA PRO A 304 -4.92 -9.41 -32.48
C PRO A 304 -5.36 -8.32 -31.47
N THR A 305 -4.60 -8.16 -30.38
CA THR A 305 -4.83 -7.20 -29.27
C THR A 305 -3.82 -6.04 -29.22
#